data_AF-A0A0R1VPX0-F1
#
_entry.id   AF-A0A0R1VPX0-F1
#
_cell.length_a   1.000
_cell.length_b   1.000
_cell.length_c   1.000
_cell.angle_alpha   90.00
_cell.angle_beta   90.00
_cell.angle_gamma   90.00
#
_symmetry.space_group_name_H-M   'P 1'
#
loop_
_entity.id
_entity.type
_entity.pdbx_description
1 polymer ?
#
loop_
_entity_poly.entity_id
_entity_poly.type
_entity_poly.pdbx_seq_one_letter_code
_entity_poly.pdbx_strand_id
1 'polypeptide(L)'
;MEDVSVKTLYDVQQLLKKFGIFVYVGKRLWDIELMALELDHLHRSQVIDDQIFIKARMVLTREHRLEEKRAAKEEQNRGKKVDRY
;
A
#
# COMPACT_ATOMS: atom_id res chain seq x y z
N MET A 1 -11.40 4.45 -23.20
CA MET A 1 -10.34 4.07 -22.25
C MET A 1 -10.95 3.01 -21.35
N GLU A 2 -10.49 1.76 -21.42
CA GLU A 2 -11.02 0.67 -20.59
C GLU A 2 -10.85 1.00 -19.10
N ASP A 3 -11.87 0.69 -18.30
CA ASP A 3 -11.85 0.86 -16.83
C ASP A 3 -10.71 0.02 -16.25
N VAL A 4 -9.55 0.65 -16.03
CA VAL A 4 -8.47 0.06 -15.23
C VAL A 4 -8.97 0.05 -13.79
N SER A 5 -9.62 -1.04 -13.40
CA SER A 5 -10.25 -1.16 -12.09
C SER A 5 -9.19 -1.44 -11.03
N VAL A 6 -8.54 -0.40 -10.51
CA VAL A 6 -7.62 -0.51 -9.36
C VAL A 6 -8.45 -0.83 -8.12
N LYS A 7 -8.41 -2.09 -7.66
CA LYS A 7 -9.26 -2.60 -6.57
C LYS A 7 -8.47 -3.19 -5.41
N THR A 8 -7.24 -3.61 -5.66
CA THR A 8 -6.40 -4.36 -4.71
C THR A 8 -5.01 -3.77 -4.61
N LEU A 9 -4.28 -4.08 -3.53
CA LEU A 9 -2.89 -3.66 -3.40
C LEU A 9 -2.03 -4.12 -4.58
N TYR A 10 -2.33 -5.31 -5.10
CA TYR A 10 -1.65 -5.87 -6.26
C TYR A 10 -1.88 -5.00 -7.50
N ASP A 11 -3.09 -4.48 -7.73
CA ASP A 11 -3.35 -3.58 -8.86
C ASP A 11 -2.53 -2.29 -8.75
N VAL A 12 -2.37 -1.76 -7.53
CA VAL A 12 -1.51 -0.59 -7.28
C VAL A 12 -0.03 -0.92 -7.55
N GLN A 13 0.44 -2.10 -7.12
CA GLN A 13 1.79 -2.57 -7.46
C GLN A 13 1.99 -2.68 -8.98
N GLN A 14 1.01 -3.25 -9.69
CA GLN A 14 1.08 -3.38 -11.14
C GLN A 14 1.01 -2.03 -11.86
N LEU A 15 0.27 -1.04 -11.31
CA LEU A 15 0.30 0.34 -11.79
C LEU A 15 1.71 0.93 -11.66
N LEU A 16 2.33 0.86 -10.49
CA LEU A 16 3.68 1.41 -10.24
C LEU A 16 4.75 0.75 -11.12
N LYS A 17 4.66 -0.56 -11.35
CA LYS A 17 5.57 -1.29 -12.25
C LYS A 17 5.56 -0.78 -13.69
N LYS A 18 4.44 -0.23 -14.18
CA LYS A 18 4.39 0.39 -15.53
C LYS A 18 5.32 1.59 -15.67
N PHE A 19 5.68 2.20 -14.54
CA PHE A 19 6.61 3.33 -14.46
C PHE A 19 8.00 2.90 -13.97
N GLY A 20 8.30 1.59 -13.92
CA GLY A 20 9.58 1.08 -13.45
C GLY A 20 9.79 1.16 -11.93
N ILE A 21 8.72 1.42 -11.16
CA ILE A 21 8.79 1.55 -9.70
C ILE A 21 8.54 0.17 -9.06
N PHE A 22 9.52 -0.31 -8.31
CA PHE A 22 9.46 -1.57 -7.56
C PHE A 22 9.70 -1.28 -6.07
N VAL A 23 8.71 -1.57 -5.24
CA VAL A 23 8.75 -1.33 -3.80
C VAL A 23 8.87 -2.67 -3.07
N TYR A 24 9.96 -2.82 -2.32
CA TYR A 24 10.16 -3.94 -1.40
C TYR A 24 11.21 -3.59 -0.33
N VAL A 25 10.75 -3.27 0.87
CA VAL A 25 11.59 -2.95 2.04
C VAL A 25 11.51 -4.01 3.14
N GLY A 26 10.82 -5.13 2.86
CA GLY A 26 10.71 -6.29 3.75
C GLY A 26 9.63 -6.17 4.83
N LYS A 27 8.98 -5.02 4.97
CA LYS A 27 7.83 -4.82 5.87
C LYS A 27 6.64 -4.28 5.09
N ARG A 28 5.54 -5.04 5.08
CA ARG A 28 4.33 -4.72 4.30
C ARG A 28 3.77 -3.33 4.58
N LEU A 29 3.72 -2.91 5.85
CA LEU A 29 3.26 -1.57 6.21
C LEU A 29 4.11 -0.48 5.56
N TRP A 30 5.43 -0.68 5.55
CA TRP A 30 6.38 0.29 4.99
C TRP A 30 6.36 0.25 3.46
N ASP A 31 6.14 -0.91 2.85
CA ASP A 31 5.90 -1.03 1.41
C ASP A 31 4.66 -0.21 1.00
N ILE A 32 3.58 -0.27 1.79
CA ILE A 32 2.36 0.51 1.53
C ILE A 32 2.63 2.01 1.60
N GLU A 33 3.39 2.47 2.60
CA GLU A 33 3.76 3.87 2.74
C GLU A 33 4.65 4.36 1.58
N LEU A 34 5.63 3.56 1.16
CA LEU A 34 6.49 3.92 0.05
C LEU A 34 5.72 3.92 -1.28
N MET A 35 4.83 2.93 -1.51
CA MET A 35 3.94 2.94 -2.68
C MET A 35 3.04 4.18 -2.72
N ALA A 36 2.57 4.64 -1.56
CA ALA A 36 1.80 5.86 -1.42
C ALA A 36 2.60 7.11 -1.82
N LEU A 37 3.83 7.21 -1.35
CA LEU A 37 4.73 8.32 -1.69
C LEU A 37 5.03 8.37 -3.20
N GLU A 38 5.30 7.22 -3.81
CA GLU A 38 5.55 7.16 -5.25
C GLU A 38 4.30 7.42 -6.09
N LEU A 39 3.12 6.99 -5.63
CA LEU A 39 1.85 7.32 -6.27
C LEU A 39 1.62 8.85 -6.26
N ASP A 40 1.95 9.53 -5.16
CA ASP A 40 1.85 10.98 -5.07
C ASP A 40 2.85 11.68 -6.01
N HIS A 41 4.05 11.11 -6.22
CA HIS A 41 5.00 11.62 -7.22
C HIS A 41 4.45 11.53 -8.64
N LEU A 42 3.90 10.38 -9.03
CA LEU A 42 3.32 10.18 -10.36
C LEU A 42 2.14 11.15 -10.62
N HIS A 43 1.32 11.40 -9.60
CA HIS A 43 0.21 12.36 -9.70
C HIS A 43 0.73 13.80 -9.85
N ARG A 44 1.69 14.22 -9.03
CA ARG A 44 2.30 15.55 -9.12
C ARG A 44 3.02 15.80 -10.44
N SER A 45 3.61 14.77 -11.04
CA SER A 45 4.22 14.87 -12.38
C SER A 45 3.22 14.75 -13.53
N GLN A 46 1.92 14.64 -13.23
CA GLN A 46 0.82 14.55 -14.20
C GLN A 46 0.96 13.36 -15.18
N VAL A 47 1.58 12.26 -14.74
CA VAL A 47 1.74 11.04 -15.58
C VAL A 47 0.66 9.99 -15.34
N ILE A 48 -0.23 10.23 -14.35
CA ILE A 48 -1.47 9.49 -14.13
C ILE A 48 -2.62 10.49 -13.97
N ASP A 49 -3.82 10.09 -14.38
CA ASP A 49 -5.02 10.92 -14.19
C ASP A 49 -5.54 10.88 -12.74
N ASP A 50 -6.39 11.85 -12.41
CA ASP A 50 -6.98 11.99 -11.08
C ASP A 50 -7.82 10.77 -10.67
N GLN A 51 -8.50 10.11 -11.61
CA GLN A 51 -9.35 8.96 -11.28
C GLN A 51 -8.50 7.75 -10.87
N ILE A 52 -7.41 7.48 -11.58
CA ILE A 52 -6.43 6.45 -11.25
C ILE A 52 -5.82 6.77 -9.88
N PHE A 53 -5.38 8.01 -9.67
CA PHE A 53 -4.82 8.45 -8.40
C PHE A 53 -5.77 8.21 -7.22
N ILE A 54 -7.00 8.69 -7.32
CA ILE A 54 -8.02 8.56 -6.26
C ILE A 54 -8.30 7.08 -5.96
N LYS A 55 -8.51 6.24 -6.98
CA LYS A 55 -8.77 4.80 -6.80
C LYS A 55 -7.59 4.10 -6.11
N ALA A 56 -6.36 4.33 -6.59
CA ALA A 56 -5.16 3.73 -6.01
C ALA A 56 -4.92 4.20 -4.56
N ARG A 57 -5.13 5.49 -4.28
CA ARG A 57 -4.99 6.07 -2.95
C ARG A 57 -5.99 5.49 -1.95
N MET A 58 -7.24 5.24 -2.37
CA MET A 58 -8.25 4.58 -1.54
C MET A 58 -7.85 3.14 -1.18
N VAL A 59 -7.32 2.39 -2.15
CA VAL A 59 -6.80 1.04 -1.92
C VAL A 59 -5.66 1.05 -0.91
N LEU A 60 -4.64 1.90 -1.11
CA LEU A 60 -3.50 2.01 -0.19
C LEU A 60 -3.95 2.40 1.23
N THR A 61 -4.87 3.36 1.35
CA THR A 61 -5.42 3.80 2.65
C THR A 61 -6.14 2.67 3.38
N ARG A 62 -6.92 1.86 2.66
CA ARG A 62 -7.61 0.69 3.23
C ARG A 62 -6.59 -0.35 3.70
N GLU A 63 -5.61 -0.69 2.85
CA GLU A 63 -4.61 -1.71 3.15
C GLU A 63 -3.70 -1.30 4.32
N HIS A 64 -3.31 -0.02 4.40
CA HIS A 64 -2.56 0.53 5.53
C HIS A 64 -3.29 0.26 6.86
N ARG A 65 -4.56 0.66 6.95
CA ARG A 65 -5.40 0.46 8.15
C ARG A 65 -5.55 -1.01 8.53
N LEU A 66 -5.61 -1.90 7.54
CA LEU A 66 -5.69 -3.35 7.80
C LEU A 66 -4.36 -3.89 8.34
N GLU A 67 -3.25 -3.41 7.79
CA GLU A 67 -1.91 -3.85 8.19
C GLU A 67 -1.51 -3.31 9.57
N GLU A 68 -1.86 -2.06 9.91
CA GLU A 68 -1.70 -1.51 11.27
C GLU A 68 -2.42 -2.37 12.31
N LYS A 69 -3.67 -2.76 12.01
CA LYS A 69 -4.47 -3.62 12.90
C LYS A 69 -3.86 -5.01 13.05
N ARG A 70 -3.20 -5.54 12.02
CA ARG A 70 -2.49 -6.83 12.09
C ARG A 70 -1.24 -6.71 12.93
N ALA A 71 -0.40 -5.71 12.67
CA ALA A 71 0.82 -5.44 13.43
C ALA A 71 0.53 -5.28 14.93
N ALA A 72 -0.51 -4.53 15.29
CA ALA A 72 -0.92 -4.36 16.68
C ALA A 72 -1.36 -5.68 17.36
N LYS A 73 -2.07 -6.56 16.63
CA LYS A 73 -2.47 -7.88 17.15
C LYS A 73 -1.28 -8.81 17.33
N GLU A 74 -0.33 -8.78 16.41
CA GLU A 74 0.89 -9.60 16.50
C GLU A 74 1.73 -9.22 17.73
N GLU A 75 1.88 -7.93 17.99
CA GLU A 75 2.63 -7.44 19.15
C GLU A 75 1.98 -7.86 20.47
N GLN A 76 0.64 -7.75 20.57
CA GLN A 76 -0.12 -8.23 21.74
C GLN A 76 0.04 -9.74 21.95
N ASN A 77 0.06 -10.52 20.88
CA ASN A 77 0.23 -11.97 20.96
C ASN A 77 1.65 -12.37 21.38
N ARG A 78 2.67 -11.58 21.01
CA ARG A 78 4.05 -11.77 21.45
C ARG A 78 4.18 -11.53 22.95
N GLY A 79 3.67 -10.41 23.47
CA GLY A 79 3.67 -10.11 24.91
C GLY A 79 3.04 -11.24 25.73
N LYS A 80 1.86 -11.72 25.33
CA LYS A 80 1.18 -12.86 25.98
C LYS A 80 1.95 -14.19 25.96
N LYS A 81 2.93 -14.38 25.08
CA LYS A 81 3.79 -15.58 25.07
C LYS A 81 4.98 -15.42 26.02
N VAL A 82 5.51 -14.21 26.18
CA VAL A 82 6.63 -13.92 27.08
C VAL A 82 6.18 -14.06 28.54
N ASP A 83 4.99 -13.58 28.88
CA ASP A 83 4.44 -13.66 30.25
C ASP A 83 4.04 -15.09 30.70
N ARG A 84 4.14 -16.09 29.80
CA ARG A 84 3.75 -17.48 30.06
C ARG A 84 4.92 -18.43 30.35
N TYR A 85 6.14 -17.90 30.49
CA TYR A 85 7.34 -18.63 30.86
C TYR A 85 7.94 -18.12 32.16
#